data_AF-A0A3C0ICB2-F1
#
_entry.id   AF-A0A3C0ICB2-F1
#
_cell.length_a   1.000
_cell.length_b   1.000
_cell.length_c   1.000
_cell.angle_alpha   90.00
_cell.angle_beta   90.00
_cell.angle_gamma   90.00
#
_symmetry.space_group_name_H-M   'P 1'
#
loop_
_entity.id
_entity.type
_entity.pdbx_description
1 polymer ?
#
loop_
_entity_poly.entity_id
_entity_poly.type
_entity_poly.pdbx_seq_one_letter_code
_entity_poly.pdbx_strand_id
1 'polypeptide(L)'
;MQNKTVVVTGANSGIGKFSALELAKMGARVVMVCRNAAKAEAARQEIVAKVPQAQISIFLADFASQKQIHRVAQEILQQHPVIDVLLNNAGFIAGNTRSLSEDGYETTFAVNHLGYFTLTLLLLPALKAAPAARIVNVSSEAHRFVKELDWDNLQLEKGYSSLKAYALSKLHNILFTKALAKRLQGTSITTNCLHPGVVATNFGQSGSLFLKALVTIARPFFIGSSKGAETSIFLASSPEVAKVTGEYFDKKAIRKVNYHARSEENAEKLWQLSLQMTQLPEISL
;
A
#
# COMPACT_ATOMS: atom_id res chain seq x y z
N MET A 1 1.69 -15.83 13.24
CA MET A 1 2.66 -14.75 12.96
C MET A 1 3.61 -14.53 14.14
N GLN A 2 3.85 -15.56 14.96
CA GLN A 2 4.62 -15.40 16.19
C GLN A 2 6.02 -14.85 15.92
N ASN A 3 6.36 -13.75 16.59
CA ASN A 3 7.65 -13.05 16.51
C ASN A 3 8.02 -12.49 15.12
N LYS A 4 7.11 -12.52 14.16
CA LYS A 4 7.32 -11.98 12.81
C LYS A 4 7.20 -10.46 12.82
N THR A 5 8.11 -9.74 12.18
CA THR A 5 8.05 -8.28 12.04
C THR A 5 7.18 -7.91 10.85
N VAL A 6 6.14 -7.10 11.08
CA VAL A 6 5.21 -6.65 10.04
C VAL A 6 5.12 -5.13 10.00
N VAL A 7 5.58 -4.54 8.91
CA VAL A 7 5.44 -3.10 8.64
C VAL A 7 4.08 -2.86 7.98
N VAL A 8 3.28 -1.97 8.54
CA VAL A 8 1.97 -1.59 8.02
C VAL A 8 1.91 -0.08 7.82
N THR A 9 1.74 0.36 6.57
CA THR A 9 1.60 1.79 6.25
C THR A 9 0.15 2.24 6.39
N GLY A 10 -0.08 3.43 6.92
CA GLY A 10 -1.44 3.95 7.17
C GLY A 10 -2.20 3.16 8.26
N ALA A 11 -1.47 2.66 9.25
CA ALA A 11 -2.00 1.76 10.29
C ALA A 11 -2.85 2.46 11.38
N ASN A 12 -3.05 3.77 11.31
CA ASN A 12 -3.77 4.53 12.34
C ASN A 12 -5.29 4.57 12.15
N SER A 13 -5.83 4.05 11.03
CA SER A 13 -7.28 4.04 10.79
C SER A 13 -7.72 2.94 9.82
N GLY A 14 -9.03 2.70 9.75
CA GLY A 14 -9.66 1.85 8.73
C GLY A 14 -9.05 0.45 8.62
N ILE A 15 -8.83 0.01 7.38
CA ILE A 15 -8.25 -1.30 7.04
C ILE A 15 -6.86 -1.46 7.68
N GLY A 16 -5.99 -0.46 7.59
CA GLY A 16 -4.64 -0.53 8.15
C GLY A 16 -4.60 -0.79 9.65
N LYS A 17 -5.42 -0.06 10.42
CA LYS A 17 -5.53 -0.28 11.88
C LYS A 17 -6.07 -1.67 12.20
N PHE A 18 -7.07 -2.12 11.45
CA PHE A 18 -7.64 -3.45 11.66
C PHE A 18 -6.64 -4.56 11.30
N SER A 19 -5.91 -4.44 10.18
CA SER A 19 -4.83 -5.36 9.84
C SER A 19 -3.75 -5.38 10.92
N ALA A 20 -3.33 -4.23 11.43
CA ALA A 20 -2.37 -4.13 12.54
C ALA A 20 -2.87 -4.86 13.80
N LEU A 21 -4.14 -4.65 14.19
CA LEU A 21 -4.77 -5.35 15.32
C LEU A 21 -4.75 -6.86 15.15
N GLU A 22 -5.23 -7.38 14.02
CA GLU A 22 -5.33 -8.83 13.81
C GLU A 22 -3.95 -9.49 13.68
N LEU A 23 -2.99 -8.83 13.03
CA LEU A 23 -1.62 -9.32 12.98
C LEU A 23 -0.96 -9.35 14.36
N ALA A 24 -1.22 -8.34 15.21
CA ALA A 24 -0.79 -8.33 16.60
C ALA A 24 -1.42 -9.49 17.41
N LYS A 25 -2.72 -9.76 17.24
CA LYS A 25 -3.39 -10.95 17.84
C LYS A 25 -2.73 -12.27 17.41
N MET A 26 -2.22 -12.34 16.19
CA MET A 26 -1.49 -13.51 15.67
C MET A 26 -0.02 -13.60 16.14
N GLY A 27 0.41 -12.71 17.04
CA GLY A 27 1.74 -12.68 17.65
C GLY A 27 2.80 -11.90 16.87
N ALA A 28 2.40 -11.07 15.90
CA ALA A 28 3.33 -10.25 15.14
C ALA A 28 3.87 -9.06 15.96
N ARG A 29 5.10 -8.65 15.65
CA ARG A 29 5.67 -7.35 16.02
C ARG A 29 5.26 -6.35 14.94
N VAL A 30 4.37 -5.42 15.28
CA VAL A 30 3.78 -4.50 14.30
C VAL A 30 4.54 -3.17 14.29
N VAL A 31 5.02 -2.79 13.12
CA VAL A 31 5.65 -1.49 12.86
C VAL A 31 4.64 -0.62 12.11
N MET A 32 4.04 0.33 12.82
CA MET A 32 3.03 1.24 12.28
C MET A 32 3.72 2.45 11.64
N VAL A 33 3.63 2.58 10.32
CA VAL A 33 4.09 3.79 9.61
C VAL A 33 2.89 4.70 9.35
N CYS A 34 2.90 5.89 9.96
CA CYS A 34 1.75 6.78 10.00
C CYS A 34 2.15 8.24 9.78
N ARG A 35 1.24 9.06 9.25
CA ARG A 35 1.52 10.49 9.06
C ARG A 35 1.32 11.33 10.32
N ASN A 36 0.29 11.02 11.11
CA ASN A 36 -0.13 11.85 12.26
C ASN A 36 0.17 11.12 13.57
N ALA A 37 1.05 11.69 14.39
CA ALA A 37 1.51 11.11 15.65
C ALA A 37 0.36 10.84 16.63
N ALA A 38 -0.50 11.83 16.88
CA ALA A 38 -1.61 11.70 17.83
C ALA A 38 -2.59 10.58 17.43
N LYS A 39 -2.94 10.49 16.14
CA LYS A 39 -3.81 9.42 15.63
C LYS A 39 -3.13 8.05 15.65
N ALA A 40 -1.82 8.00 15.39
CA ALA A 40 -1.06 6.75 15.46
C ALA A 40 -1.00 6.22 16.89
N GLU A 41 -0.75 7.11 17.86
CA GLU A 41 -0.69 6.76 19.28
C GLU A 41 -2.05 6.32 19.81
N ALA A 42 -3.13 7.04 19.47
CA ALA A 42 -4.49 6.61 19.83
C ALA A 42 -4.81 5.22 19.26
N ALA A 43 -4.46 4.96 18.00
CA ALA A 43 -4.65 3.65 17.39
C ALA A 43 -3.80 2.56 18.08
N ARG A 44 -2.56 2.85 18.45
CA ARG A 44 -1.71 1.93 19.22
C ARG A 44 -2.33 1.58 20.57
N GLN A 45 -2.82 2.58 21.31
CA GLN A 45 -3.48 2.37 22.60
C GLN A 45 -4.74 1.50 22.46
N GLU A 46 -5.57 1.73 21.43
CA GLU A 46 -6.73 0.88 21.15
C GLU A 46 -6.33 -0.58 20.86
N ILE A 47 -5.22 -0.81 20.15
CA ILE A 47 -4.73 -2.17 19.87
C ILE A 47 -4.21 -2.82 21.15
N VAL A 48 -3.38 -2.12 21.92
CA VAL A 48 -2.81 -2.63 23.18
C VAL A 48 -3.90 -2.94 24.21
N ALA A 49 -4.96 -2.14 24.28
CA ALA A 49 -6.11 -2.42 25.15
C ALA A 49 -6.81 -3.75 24.80
N LYS A 50 -6.78 -4.17 23.53
CA LYS A 50 -7.37 -5.43 23.05
C LYS A 50 -6.38 -6.59 23.06
N VAL A 51 -5.08 -6.29 23.00
CA VAL A 51 -3.99 -7.26 22.94
C VAL A 51 -2.86 -6.73 23.85
N PRO A 52 -2.95 -6.94 25.18
CA PRO A 52 -2.02 -6.35 26.15
C PRO A 52 -0.54 -6.67 25.89
N GLN A 53 -0.26 -7.82 25.27
CA GLN A 53 1.07 -8.29 24.90
C GLN A 53 1.53 -7.81 23.50
N ALA A 54 0.75 -6.97 22.81
CA ALA A 54 1.09 -6.51 21.47
C ALA A 54 2.38 -5.67 21.48
N GLN A 55 3.32 -6.05 20.62
CA GLN A 55 4.55 -5.32 20.41
C GLN A 55 4.34 -4.39 19.21
N ILE A 56 4.20 -3.08 19.49
CA ILE A 56 3.88 -2.08 18.48
C ILE A 56 4.86 -0.92 18.56
N SER A 57 5.51 -0.59 17.44
CA SER A 57 6.32 0.62 17.27
C SER A 57 5.65 1.56 16.28
N ILE A 58 5.84 2.87 16.45
CA ILE A 58 5.30 3.90 15.56
C ILE A 58 6.46 4.61 14.91
N PHE A 59 6.39 4.75 13.58
CA PHE A 59 7.28 5.57 12.79
C PHE A 59 6.46 6.58 12.00
N LEU A 60 6.99 7.79 11.88
CA LEU A 60 6.27 8.91 11.27
C LEU A 60 6.81 9.24 9.88
N ALA A 61 5.94 9.28 8.89
CA ALA A 61 6.28 9.76 7.55
C ALA A 61 5.03 10.25 6.80
N ASP A 62 5.16 11.37 6.09
CA ASP A 62 4.27 11.72 5.00
C ASP A 62 4.77 11.07 3.70
N PHE A 63 3.91 10.29 3.05
CA PHE A 63 4.25 9.60 1.80
C PHE A 63 4.21 10.55 0.59
N ALA A 64 3.79 11.80 0.78
CA ALA A 64 3.98 12.87 -0.18
C ALA A 64 5.40 13.48 -0.14
N SER A 65 6.30 12.97 0.70
CA SER A 65 7.68 13.46 0.84
C SER A 65 8.69 12.32 0.70
N GLN A 66 9.44 12.30 -0.40
CA GLN A 66 10.51 11.32 -0.61
C GLN A 66 11.55 11.42 0.51
N LYS A 67 11.91 12.64 0.93
CA LYS A 67 12.83 12.86 2.06
C LYS A 67 12.36 12.16 3.33
N GLN A 68 11.08 12.25 3.68
CA GLN A 68 10.54 11.58 4.86
C GLN A 68 10.48 10.06 4.70
N ILE A 69 10.19 9.56 3.49
CA ILE A 69 10.21 8.11 3.21
C ILE A 69 11.63 7.54 3.37
N HIS A 70 12.66 8.25 2.89
CA HIS A 70 14.05 7.86 3.07
C HIS A 70 14.44 7.81 4.55
N ARG A 71 14.13 8.88 5.31
CA ARG A 71 14.39 8.91 6.75
C ARG A 71 13.71 7.76 7.48
N VAL A 72 12.42 7.53 7.23
CA VAL A 72 11.66 6.52 7.96
C VAL A 72 12.14 5.10 7.61
N ALA A 73 12.56 4.86 6.36
CA ALA A 73 13.14 3.58 5.99
C ALA A 73 14.44 3.31 6.77
N GLN A 74 15.33 4.30 6.89
CA GLN A 74 16.56 4.18 7.68
C GLN A 74 16.27 3.90 9.15
N GLU A 75 15.35 4.63 9.77
CA GLU A 75 14.94 4.43 11.16
C GLU A 75 14.36 3.02 11.38
N ILE A 76 13.55 2.52 10.45
CA ILE A 76 13.00 1.16 10.50
C ILE A 76 14.12 0.13 10.38
N LEU A 77 15.03 0.27 9.42
CA LEU A 77 16.14 -0.69 9.21
C LEU A 77 17.07 -0.77 10.42
N GLN A 78 17.30 0.33 11.13
CA GLN A 78 18.11 0.36 12.34
C GLN A 78 17.49 -0.45 13.49
N GLN A 79 16.16 -0.39 13.63
CA GLN A 79 15.44 -1.06 14.73
C GLN A 79 14.94 -2.47 14.35
N HIS A 80 14.73 -2.71 13.07
CA HIS A 80 14.13 -3.92 12.52
C HIS A 80 14.93 -4.43 11.32
N PRO A 81 16.11 -5.05 11.56
CA PRO A 81 16.98 -5.54 10.48
C PRO A 81 16.38 -6.71 9.68
N VAL A 82 15.30 -7.33 10.19
CA VAL A 82 14.54 -8.37 9.51
C VAL A 82 13.07 -7.98 9.47
N ILE A 83 12.50 -7.93 8.27
CA ILE A 83 11.09 -7.64 8.03
C ILE A 83 10.48 -8.83 7.32
N ASP A 84 9.52 -9.49 7.97
CA ASP A 84 8.84 -10.65 7.38
C ASP A 84 7.68 -10.24 6.47
N VAL A 85 7.03 -9.10 6.74
CA VAL A 85 5.93 -8.60 5.91
C VAL A 85 5.99 -7.09 5.79
N LEU A 86 5.88 -6.59 4.56
CA LEU A 86 5.55 -5.19 4.26
C LEU A 86 4.13 -5.12 3.69
N LEU A 87 3.21 -4.54 4.45
CA LEU A 87 1.85 -4.23 4.01
C LEU A 87 1.76 -2.75 3.65
N ASN A 88 1.89 -2.47 2.35
CA ASN A 88 1.66 -1.15 1.79
C ASN A 88 0.15 -0.90 1.69
N ASN A 89 -0.41 -0.23 2.70
CA ASN A 89 -1.83 0.05 2.83
C ASN A 89 -2.18 1.55 2.80
N ALA A 90 -1.24 2.45 3.13
CA ALA A 90 -1.47 3.88 3.14
C ALA A 90 -2.03 4.35 1.80
N GLY A 91 -3.09 5.14 1.81
CA GLY A 91 -3.60 5.70 0.57
C GLY A 91 -4.69 6.71 0.82
N PHE A 92 -4.89 7.57 -0.17
CA PHE A 92 -5.95 8.55 -0.14
C PHE A 92 -6.39 8.94 -1.55
N ILE A 93 -7.44 9.76 -1.62
CA ILE A 93 -7.92 10.41 -2.84
C ILE A 93 -7.79 11.91 -2.59
N ALA A 94 -7.04 12.60 -3.45
CA ALA A 94 -6.93 14.05 -3.38
C ALA A 94 -8.25 14.74 -3.73
N GLY A 95 -8.32 16.05 -3.47
CA GLY A 95 -9.48 16.87 -3.79
C GLY A 95 -9.75 16.96 -5.30
N ASN A 96 -10.84 17.64 -5.67
CA ASN A 96 -11.22 17.83 -7.07
C ASN A 96 -10.22 18.69 -7.88
N THR A 97 -9.34 19.40 -7.20
CA THR A 97 -8.26 20.19 -7.83
C THR A 97 -6.97 19.40 -7.77
N ARG A 98 -6.24 19.35 -8.89
CA ARG A 98 -4.89 18.77 -8.94
C ARG A 98 -3.97 19.53 -7.99
N SER A 99 -3.31 18.81 -7.09
CA SER A 99 -2.28 19.35 -6.21
C SER A 99 -0.97 18.61 -6.41
N LEU A 100 0.13 19.28 -6.08
CA LEU A 100 1.46 18.69 -6.11
C LEU A 100 1.96 18.40 -4.70
N SER A 101 2.76 17.37 -4.56
CA SER A 101 3.57 17.10 -3.38
C SER A 101 4.76 18.07 -3.30
N GLU A 102 5.51 18.05 -2.19
CA GLU A 102 6.72 18.87 -2.06
C GLU A 102 7.80 18.50 -3.09
N ASP A 103 7.79 17.24 -3.55
CA ASP A 103 8.67 16.73 -4.60
C ASP A 103 8.16 17.05 -6.03
N GLY A 104 7.06 17.79 -6.16
CA GLY A 104 6.51 18.23 -7.45
C GLY A 104 5.63 17.20 -8.18
N TYR A 105 5.20 16.12 -7.50
CA TYR A 105 4.38 15.07 -8.11
C TYR A 105 2.89 15.21 -7.78
N GLU A 106 1.99 14.80 -8.68
CA GLU A 106 0.55 14.75 -8.36
C GLU A 106 0.32 13.96 -7.06
N THR A 107 -0.39 14.55 -6.09
CA THR A 107 -0.33 14.07 -4.71
C THR A 107 -0.89 12.65 -4.53
N THR A 108 -1.91 12.24 -5.29
CA THR A 108 -2.45 10.87 -5.25
C THR A 108 -1.42 9.87 -5.77
N PHE A 109 -0.77 10.17 -6.90
CA PHE A 109 0.31 9.38 -7.47
C PHE A 109 1.52 9.29 -6.53
N ALA A 110 1.92 10.42 -5.95
CA ALA A 110 3.01 10.51 -4.99
C ALA A 110 2.78 9.56 -3.79
N VAL A 111 1.63 9.65 -3.14
CA VAL A 111 1.36 8.85 -1.93
C VAL A 111 1.05 7.39 -2.23
N ASN A 112 0.15 7.13 -3.19
CA ASN A 112 -0.41 5.80 -3.38
C ASN A 112 0.52 4.86 -4.15
N HIS A 113 1.44 5.41 -4.98
CA HIS A 113 2.35 4.63 -5.83
C HIS A 113 3.81 4.95 -5.54
N LEU A 114 4.28 6.20 -5.73
CA LEU A 114 5.71 6.51 -5.53
C LEU A 114 6.16 6.25 -4.08
N GLY A 115 5.32 6.54 -3.09
CA GLY A 115 5.60 6.23 -1.70
C GLY A 115 5.72 4.72 -1.43
N TYR A 116 4.90 3.90 -2.08
CA TYR A 116 4.99 2.44 -1.98
C TYR A 116 6.28 1.94 -2.64
N PHE A 117 6.54 2.43 -3.85
CA PHE A 117 7.71 2.10 -4.64
C PHE A 117 8.98 2.37 -3.82
N THR A 118 9.16 3.61 -3.36
CA THR A 118 10.34 4.02 -2.61
C THR A 118 10.51 3.26 -1.31
N LEU A 119 9.46 3.18 -0.47
CA LEU A 119 9.58 2.49 0.81
C LEU A 119 9.92 1.01 0.62
N THR A 120 9.26 0.36 -0.35
CA THR A 120 9.51 -1.06 -0.63
C THR A 120 10.96 -1.28 -1.03
N LEU A 121 11.47 -0.48 -1.97
CA LEU A 121 12.83 -0.61 -2.45
C LEU A 121 13.88 -0.34 -1.36
N LEU A 122 13.65 0.66 -0.50
CA LEU A 122 14.55 0.95 0.61
C LEU A 122 14.54 -0.13 1.70
N LEU A 123 13.40 -0.81 1.91
CA LEU A 123 13.28 -1.89 2.89
C LEU A 123 13.69 -3.28 2.35
N LEU A 124 14.03 -3.39 1.05
CA LEU A 124 14.45 -4.65 0.44
C LEU A 124 15.57 -5.38 1.20
N PRO A 125 16.62 -4.72 1.73
CA PRO A 125 17.66 -5.41 2.48
C PRO A 125 17.12 -6.19 3.69
N ALA A 126 16.22 -5.59 4.47
CA ALA A 126 15.62 -6.26 5.63
C ALA A 126 14.56 -7.30 5.24
N LEU A 127 13.88 -7.12 4.11
CA LEU A 127 12.99 -8.13 3.52
C LEU A 127 13.79 -9.35 3.04
N LYS A 128 14.94 -9.15 2.41
CA LYS A 128 15.86 -10.22 1.98
C LYS A 128 16.45 -11.00 3.15
N ALA A 129 16.63 -10.35 4.30
CA ALA A 129 17.11 -11.00 5.52
C ALA A 129 16.08 -11.94 6.16
N ALA A 130 14.80 -11.83 5.81
CA ALA A 130 13.77 -12.76 6.27
C ALA A 130 13.78 -14.05 5.44
N PRO A 131 13.52 -15.22 6.06
CA PRO A 131 13.57 -16.50 5.35
C PRO A 131 12.51 -16.63 4.24
N ALA A 132 11.37 -15.95 4.39
CA ALA A 132 10.28 -15.94 3.42
C ALA A 132 9.43 -14.67 3.58
N ALA A 133 9.98 -13.53 3.14
CA ALA A 133 9.30 -12.25 3.27
C ALA A 133 8.12 -12.10 2.29
N ARG A 134 7.15 -11.26 2.66
CA ARG A 134 5.96 -10.98 1.86
C ARG A 134 5.75 -9.48 1.69
N ILE A 135 5.52 -9.05 0.47
CA ILE A 135 5.17 -7.66 0.14
C ILE A 135 3.73 -7.63 -0.35
N VAL A 136 2.86 -6.93 0.36
CA VAL A 136 1.42 -6.87 0.08
C VAL A 136 1.03 -5.43 -0.26
N ASN A 137 0.59 -5.19 -1.48
CA ASN A 137 0.21 -3.86 -1.97
C ASN A 137 -1.31 -3.71 -2.06
N VAL A 138 -1.88 -2.72 -1.37
CA VAL A 138 -3.31 -2.43 -1.44
C VAL A 138 -3.64 -1.66 -2.74
N SER A 139 -4.30 -2.36 -3.66
CA SER A 139 -4.94 -1.82 -4.86
C SER A 139 -6.45 -1.57 -4.60
N SER A 140 -7.28 -1.61 -5.64
CA SER A 140 -8.73 -1.43 -5.58
C SER A 140 -9.37 -1.79 -6.92
N GLU A 141 -10.62 -2.26 -6.91
CA GLU A 141 -11.46 -2.41 -8.12
C GLU A 141 -11.56 -1.12 -8.96
N ALA A 142 -11.22 0.05 -8.39
CA ALA A 142 -11.06 1.29 -9.15
C ALA A 142 -10.10 1.17 -10.35
N HIS A 143 -9.10 0.27 -10.29
CA HIS A 143 -8.18 0.02 -11.39
C HIS A 143 -8.91 -0.40 -12.68
N ARG A 144 -10.14 -0.93 -12.59
CA ARG A 144 -10.93 -1.37 -13.74
C ARG A 144 -11.45 -0.22 -14.58
N PHE A 145 -11.63 0.96 -13.98
CA PHE A 145 -12.16 2.14 -14.67
C PHE A 145 -11.12 2.86 -15.54
N VAL A 146 -9.85 2.44 -15.51
CA VAL A 146 -8.83 2.97 -16.41
C VAL A 146 -9.08 2.47 -17.83
N LYS A 147 -9.50 3.38 -18.70
CA LYS A 147 -9.70 3.13 -20.13
C LYS A 147 -8.41 3.33 -20.93
N GLU A 148 -7.64 4.36 -20.58
CA GLU A 148 -6.43 4.76 -21.29
C GLU A 148 -5.29 4.95 -20.30
N LEU A 149 -4.10 4.52 -20.71
CA LEU A 149 -2.86 4.72 -19.96
C LEU A 149 -1.94 5.59 -20.82
N ASP A 150 -1.99 6.89 -20.56
CA ASP A 150 -1.18 7.90 -21.22
C ASP A 150 0.11 8.10 -20.42
N TRP A 151 1.22 7.58 -20.96
CA TRP A 151 2.53 7.65 -20.31
C TRP A 151 3.10 9.06 -20.25
N ASP A 152 2.70 9.94 -21.18
CA ASP A 152 3.16 11.33 -21.25
C ASP A 152 2.34 12.24 -20.33
N ASN A 153 1.25 11.72 -19.76
CA ASN A 153 0.35 12.43 -18.86
C ASN A 153 0.03 11.61 -17.60
N LEU A 154 1.00 10.83 -17.11
CA LEU A 154 0.84 9.95 -15.94
C LEU A 154 0.38 10.71 -14.68
N GLN A 155 0.80 11.97 -14.56
CA GLN A 155 0.48 12.87 -13.46
C GLN A 155 -0.78 13.72 -13.70
N LEU A 156 -1.51 13.46 -14.78
CA LEU A 156 -2.76 14.13 -15.15
C LEU A 156 -2.66 15.65 -15.16
N GLU A 157 -1.60 16.21 -15.74
CA GLU A 157 -1.51 17.65 -16.02
C GLU A 157 -2.66 18.12 -16.91
N LYS A 158 -3.11 17.26 -17.82
CA LYS A 158 -4.30 17.46 -18.65
C LYS A 158 -5.42 16.51 -18.22
N GLY A 159 -6.64 17.03 -18.11
CA GLY A 159 -7.84 16.21 -17.84
C GLY A 159 -7.85 15.54 -16.47
N TYR A 160 -7.35 16.22 -15.43
CA TYR A 160 -7.37 15.72 -14.06
C TYR A 160 -8.81 15.51 -13.56
N SER A 161 -9.03 14.38 -12.89
CA SER A 161 -10.10 14.21 -11.92
C SER A 161 -9.60 13.33 -10.79
N SER A 162 -10.08 13.57 -9.58
CA SER A 162 -9.67 12.81 -8.39
C SER A 162 -9.92 11.30 -8.54
N LEU A 163 -11.03 10.92 -9.19
CA LEU A 163 -11.35 9.54 -9.48
C LEU A 163 -10.42 8.92 -10.53
N LYS A 164 -10.03 9.67 -11.58
CA LYS A 164 -9.07 9.20 -12.59
C LYS A 164 -7.69 9.01 -11.97
N ALA A 165 -7.22 9.98 -11.18
CA ALA A 165 -5.94 9.90 -10.45
C ALA A 165 -5.92 8.68 -9.52
N TYR A 166 -7.00 8.46 -8.78
CA TYR A 166 -7.13 7.30 -7.89
C TYR A 166 -7.15 5.98 -8.66
N ALA A 167 -7.97 5.85 -9.70
CA ALA A 167 -8.04 4.65 -10.53
C ALA A 167 -6.67 4.29 -11.15
N LEU A 168 -5.95 5.29 -11.69
CA LEU A 168 -4.59 5.12 -12.19
C LEU A 168 -3.64 4.66 -11.08
N SER A 169 -3.63 5.32 -9.91
CA SER A 169 -2.77 4.91 -8.80
C SER A 169 -2.99 3.44 -8.37
N LYS A 170 -4.23 2.95 -8.46
CA LYS A 170 -4.55 1.56 -8.12
C LYS A 170 -4.19 0.58 -9.23
N LEU A 171 -4.23 1.00 -10.49
CA LEU A 171 -3.62 0.27 -11.60
C LEU A 171 -2.09 0.18 -11.44
N HIS A 172 -1.44 1.29 -11.06
CA HIS A 172 0.00 1.37 -10.84
C HIS A 172 0.47 0.40 -9.76
N ASN A 173 -0.28 0.25 -8.66
CA ASN A 173 0.06 -0.74 -7.62
C ASN A 173 0.06 -2.19 -8.15
N ILE A 174 -0.79 -2.52 -9.13
CA ILE A 174 -0.81 -3.85 -9.76
C ILE A 174 0.39 -4.02 -10.69
N LEU A 175 0.67 -3.02 -11.53
CA LEU A 175 1.83 -3.00 -12.41
C LEU A 175 3.14 -3.10 -11.61
N PHE A 176 3.25 -2.36 -10.51
CA PHE A 176 4.37 -2.41 -9.57
C PHE A 176 4.54 -3.82 -8.99
N THR A 177 3.47 -4.44 -8.49
CA THR A 177 3.52 -5.81 -7.99
C THR A 177 4.04 -6.79 -9.04
N LYS A 178 3.62 -6.66 -10.32
CA LYS A 178 4.10 -7.53 -11.40
C LYS A 178 5.58 -7.31 -11.72
N ALA A 179 5.99 -6.05 -11.87
CA ALA A 179 7.38 -5.69 -12.15
C ALA A 179 8.32 -6.14 -11.02
N LEU A 180 7.89 -5.96 -9.76
CA LEU A 180 8.63 -6.40 -8.59
C LEU A 180 8.69 -7.93 -8.49
N ALA A 181 7.59 -8.64 -8.75
CA ALA A 181 7.57 -10.10 -8.73
C ALA A 181 8.54 -10.70 -9.74
N LYS A 182 8.61 -10.13 -10.95
CA LYS A 182 9.59 -10.55 -11.98
C LYS A 182 11.02 -10.39 -11.47
N ARG A 183 11.34 -9.27 -10.83
CA ARG A 183 12.70 -8.99 -10.34
C ARG A 183 13.08 -9.78 -9.08
N LEU A 184 12.09 -10.23 -8.31
CA LEU A 184 12.31 -11.07 -7.13
C LEU A 184 12.39 -12.57 -7.46
N GLN A 185 12.32 -12.96 -8.73
CA GLN A 185 12.51 -14.36 -9.15
C GLN A 185 13.86 -14.89 -8.65
N GLY A 186 13.85 -16.10 -8.10
CA GLY A 186 15.03 -16.71 -7.48
C GLY A 186 15.26 -16.33 -6.01
N THR A 187 14.55 -15.33 -5.48
CA THR A 187 14.54 -15.02 -4.04
C THR A 187 13.42 -15.78 -3.31
N SER A 188 13.44 -15.74 -1.97
CA SER A 188 12.34 -16.25 -1.13
C SER A 188 11.20 -15.24 -0.91
N ILE A 189 11.29 -14.05 -1.51
CA ILE A 189 10.33 -12.97 -1.30
C ILE A 189 9.17 -13.13 -2.27
N THR A 190 7.94 -13.06 -1.75
CA THR A 190 6.73 -12.96 -2.58
C THR A 190 6.18 -11.54 -2.57
N THR A 191 5.58 -11.12 -3.68
CA THR A 191 4.82 -9.86 -3.74
C THR A 191 3.48 -10.06 -4.40
N ASN A 192 2.40 -9.60 -3.77
CA ASN A 192 1.05 -9.66 -4.32
C ASN A 192 0.31 -8.36 -4.03
N CYS A 193 -0.80 -8.14 -4.75
CA CYS A 193 -1.68 -7.01 -4.51
C CYS A 193 -3.12 -7.46 -4.32
N LEU A 194 -3.95 -6.58 -3.78
CA LEU A 194 -5.35 -6.91 -3.47
C LEU A 194 -6.30 -5.74 -3.58
N HIS A 195 -7.60 -6.04 -3.73
CA HIS A 195 -8.68 -5.16 -3.36
C HIS A 195 -9.19 -5.49 -1.95
N PRO A 196 -9.30 -4.49 -1.05
CA PRO A 196 -9.72 -4.73 0.33
C PRO A 196 -11.25 -4.73 0.48
N GLY A 197 -12.03 -4.87 -0.59
CA GLY A 197 -13.48 -4.65 -0.55
C GLY A 197 -13.87 -3.17 -0.52
N VAL A 198 -15.17 -2.89 -0.67
CA VAL A 198 -15.72 -1.54 -0.52
C VAL A 198 -15.93 -1.28 0.97
N VAL A 199 -14.95 -0.69 1.65
CA VAL A 199 -14.97 -0.56 3.11
C VAL A 199 -15.49 0.80 3.55
N ALA A 200 -16.32 0.84 4.60
CA ALA A 200 -16.62 2.06 5.35
C ALA A 200 -15.34 2.52 6.06
N THR A 201 -14.50 3.25 5.35
CA THR A 201 -13.34 3.94 5.89
C THR A 201 -13.57 5.44 5.80
N ASN A 202 -12.81 6.24 6.53
CA ASN A 202 -12.82 7.70 6.38
C ASN A 202 -12.24 8.18 5.02
N PHE A 203 -12.06 7.28 4.05
CA PHE A 203 -11.70 7.57 2.67
C PHE A 203 -12.73 8.56 2.08
N GLY A 204 -12.26 9.73 1.64
CA GLY A 204 -13.11 10.73 0.99
C GLY A 204 -13.71 11.80 1.90
N GLN A 205 -13.37 11.87 3.20
CA GLN A 205 -13.81 13.01 4.05
C GLN A 205 -13.25 14.37 3.57
N SER A 206 -12.12 14.35 2.86
CA SER A 206 -11.50 15.49 2.16
C SER A 206 -11.95 15.64 0.69
N GLY A 207 -12.92 14.85 0.22
CA GLY A 207 -13.49 14.94 -1.12
C GLY A 207 -14.60 15.99 -1.25
N SER A 208 -14.95 16.32 -2.50
CA SER A 208 -16.06 17.23 -2.82
C SER A 208 -17.41 16.76 -2.25
N LEU A 209 -18.39 17.68 -2.17
CA LEU A 209 -19.77 17.35 -1.74
C LEU A 209 -20.34 16.14 -2.51
N PHE A 210 -19.97 15.99 -3.79
CA PHE A 210 -20.38 14.88 -4.64
C PHE A 210 -19.72 13.55 -4.24
N LEU A 211 -18.42 13.54 -3.90
CA LEU A 211 -17.78 12.34 -3.33
C LEU A 211 -18.35 11.99 -1.96
N LYS A 212 -18.67 13.00 -1.13
CA LYS A 212 -19.37 12.78 0.14
C LYS A 212 -20.77 12.21 -0.07
N ALA A 213 -21.49 12.66 -1.09
CA ALA A 213 -22.80 12.13 -1.47
C ALA A 213 -22.70 10.69 -1.99
N LEU A 214 -21.75 10.38 -2.88
CA LEU A 214 -21.49 9.02 -3.34
C LEU A 214 -21.07 8.07 -2.22
N VAL A 215 -20.19 8.52 -1.30
CA VAL A 215 -19.83 7.76 -0.09
C VAL A 215 -21.03 7.55 0.82
N THR A 216 -21.95 8.51 0.90
CA THR A 216 -23.18 8.41 1.70
C THR A 216 -24.20 7.46 1.06
N ILE A 217 -24.32 7.45 -0.27
CA ILE A 217 -25.19 6.55 -1.03
C ILE A 217 -24.63 5.12 -1.06
N ALA A 218 -23.31 4.96 -1.10
CA ALA A 218 -22.64 3.66 -1.10
C ALA A 218 -22.52 3.00 0.29
N ARG A 219 -22.91 3.72 1.37
CA ARG A 219 -22.89 3.22 2.77
C ARG A 219 -23.52 1.83 2.98
N PRO A 220 -24.64 1.47 2.37
CA PRO A 220 -25.25 0.14 2.53
C PRO A 220 -24.41 -0.99 1.94
N PHE A 221 -23.53 -0.69 0.97
CA PHE A 221 -22.62 -1.66 0.34
C PHE A 221 -21.26 -1.72 1.04
N PHE A 222 -21.05 -0.88 2.07
CA PHE A 222 -19.81 -0.85 2.80
C PHE A 222 -19.69 -2.04 3.75
N ILE A 223 -18.66 -2.85 3.52
CA ILE A 223 -18.27 -3.87 4.49
C ILE A 223 -17.54 -3.20 5.66
N GLY A 224 -17.68 -3.77 6.86
CA GLY A 224 -16.90 -3.31 8.01
C GLY A 224 -15.40 -3.45 7.74
N SER A 225 -14.59 -2.59 8.38
CA SER A 225 -13.12 -2.63 8.25
C SER A 225 -12.52 -4.01 8.58
N SER A 226 -13.22 -4.82 9.38
CA SER A 226 -12.90 -6.22 9.62
C SER A 226 -12.87 -7.05 8.34
N LYS A 227 -13.99 -7.09 7.63
CA LYS A 227 -14.13 -7.86 6.39
C LYS A 227 -13.21 -7.35 5.29
N GLY A 228 -12.92 -6.04 5.28
CA GLY A 228 -12.03 -5.46 4.30
C GLY A 228 -10.54 -5.75 4.50
N ALA A 229 -10.15 -6.01 5.75
CA ALA A 229 -8.79 -6.40 6.08
C ALA A 229 -8.52 -7.90 5.84
N GLU A 230 -9.55 -8.74 5.68
CA GLU A 230 -9.40 -10.20 5.55
C GLU A 230 -8.42 -10.61 4.45
N THR A 231 -8.51 -9.99 3.27
CA THR A 231 -7.62 -10.33 2.15
C THR A 231 -6.18 -9.86 2.43
N SER A 232 -6.01 -8.69 3.06
CA SER A 232 -4.69 -8.20 3.49
C SER A 232 -4.04 -9.13 4.52
N ILE A 233 -4.81 -9.55 5.51
CA ILE A 233 -4.35 -10.46 6.57
C ILE A 233 -4.03 -11.83 5.96
N PHE A 234 -4.88 -12.35 5.07
CA PHE A 234 -4.66 -13.61 4.37
C PHE A 234 -3.35 -13.60 3.58
N LEU A 235 -3.07 -12.56 2.79
CA LEU A 235 -1.81 -12.45 2.05
C LEU A 235 -0.62 -12.27 2.99
N ALA A 236 -0.77 -11.52 4.08
CA ALA A 236 0.28 -11.31 5.06
C ALA A 236 0.64 -12.59 5.86
N SER A 237 -0.30 -13.52 6.10
CA SER A 237 -0.09 -14.58 7.09
C SER A 237 -0.40 -16.01 6.66
N SER A 238 -1.23 -16.24 5.62
CA SER A 238 -1.67 -17.61 5.29
C SER A 238 -0.55 -18.43 4.64
N PRO A 239 -0.34 -19.70 5.06
CA PRO A 239 0.53 -20.64 4.36
C PRO A 239 0.09 -20.95 2.91
N GLU A 240 -1.20 -20.84 2.60
CA GLU A 240 -1.78 -21.19 1.29
C GLU A 240 -1.20 -20.35 0.14
N VAL A 241 -0.78 -19.12 0.45
CA VAL A 241 -0.23 -18.16 -0.51
C VAL A 241 1.27 -17.93 -0.32
N ALA A 242 1.94 -18.77 0.48
CA ALA A 242 3.35 -18.57 0.83
C ALA A 242 4.31 -18.56 -0.37
N LYS A 243 3.91 -19.21 -1.48
CA LYS A 243 4.68 -19.30 -2.73
C LYS A 243 4.02 -18.56 -3.91
N VAL A 244 2.88 -17.91 -3.69
CA VAL A 244 2.17 -17.17 -4.75
C VAL A 244 2.81 -15.79 -4.87
N THR A 245 3.09 -15.33 -6.08
CA THR A 245 3.72 -14.02 -6.33
C THR A 245 3.24 -13.45 -7.67
N GLY A 246 3.17 -12.12 -7.79
CA GLY A 246 2.76 -11.41 -9.01
C GLY A 246 1.25 -11.32 -9.25
N GLU A 247 0.44 -11.72 -8.27
CA GLU A 247 -1.01 -11.88 -8.42
C GLU A 247 -1.83 -10.77 -7.76
N TYR A 248 -3.06 -10.62 -8.27
CA TYR A 248 -4.08 -9.72 -7.72
C TYR A 248 -5.22 -10.53 -7.09
N PHE A 249 -5.54 -10.20 -5.84
CA PHE A 249 -6.55 -10.89 -5.04
C PHE A 249 -7.77 -10.00 -4.77
N ASP A 250 -8.95 -10.63 -4.78
CA ASP A 250 -10.16 -10.08 -4.18
C ASP A 250 -10.88 -11.22 -3.44
N LYS A 251 -11.34 -10.94 -2.22
CA LYS A 251 -11.97 -11.93 -1.32
C LYS A 251 -11.14 -13.22 -1.21
N LYS A 252 -9.83 -13.07 -0.96
CA LYS A 252 -8.85 -14.16 -0.80
C LYS A 252 -8.67 -15.08 -2.03
N ALA A 253 -9.11 -14.66 -3.21
CA ALA A 253 -8.94 -15.43 -4.43
C ALA A 253 -8.35 -14.60 -5.57
N ILE A 254 -7.55 -15.24 -6.43
CA ILE A 254 -6.95 -14.60 -7.61
C ILE A 254 -8.07 -14.14 -8.55
N ARG A 255 -7.94 -12.91 -9.08
CA ARG A 255 -8.88 -12.32 -10.02
C ARG A 255 -8.19 -11.69 -11.20
N LYS A 256 -8.91 -11.64 -12.32
CA LYS A 256 -8.47 -10.94 -13.53
C LYS A 256 -8.41 -9.44 -13.26
N VAL A 257 -7.33 -8.81 -13.71
CA VAL A 257 -7.12 -7.35 -13.65
C VAL A 257 -7.48 -6.66 -14.97
N ASN A 258 -7.44 -5.33 -14.99
CA ASN A 258 -7.60 -4.52 -16.20
C ASN A 258 -6.53 -4.92 -17.24
N TYR A 259 -6.83 -4.83 -18.53
CA TYR A 259 -5.93 -5.30 -19.58
C TYR A 259 -4.59 -4.55 -19.60
N HIS A 260 -4.57 -3.25 -19.28
CA HIS A 260 -3.33 -2.48 -19.14
C HIS A 260 -2.42 -3.06 -18.05
N ALA A 261 -3.00 -3.55 -16.97
CA ALA A 261 -2.28 -4.18 -15.85
C ALA A 261 -1.85 -5.64 -16.12
N ARG A 262 -2.17 -6.21 -17.29
CA ARG A 262 -1.66 -7.52 -17.72
C ARG A 262 -0.42 -7.39 -18.60
N SER A 263 -0.14 -6.19 -19.13
CA SER A 263 1.00 -5.94 -20.00
C SER A 263 2.29 -5.86 -19.18
N GLU A 264 3.24 -6.72 -19.53
CA GLU A 264 4.59 -6.70 -18.96
C GLU A 264 5.36 -5.44 -19.37
N GLU A 265 5.18 -4.97 -20.61
CA GLU A 265 5.74 -3.72 -21.11
C GLU A 265 5.28 -2.53 -20.27
N ASN A 266 3.98 -2.46 -19.93
CA ASN A 266 3.46 -1.41 -19.08
C ASN A 266 4.04 -1.50 -17.65
N ALA A 267 4.23 -2.71 -17.12
CA ALA A 267 4.80 -2.90 -15.80
C ALA A 267 6.26 -2.41 -15.75
N GLU A 268 7.02 -2.73 -16.80
CA GLU A 268 8.40 -2.28 -16.95
C GLU A 268 8.50 -0.77 -17.16
N LYS A 269 7.65 -0.20 -18.02
CA LYS A 269 7.64 1.24 -18.27
C LYS A 269 7.31 2.05 -17.01
N LEU A 270 6.32 1.60 -16.22
CA LEU A 270 6.03 2.22 -14.92
C LEU A 270 7.21 2.11 -13.97
N TRP A 271 7.87 0.95 -13.92
CA TRP A 271 9.04 0.74 -13.07
C TRP A 271 10.16 1.74 -13.38
N GLN A 272 10.54 1.87 -14.65
CA GLN A 272 11.60 2.77 -15.08
C GLN A 272 11.26 4.24 -14.80
N LEU A 273 10.03 4.66 -15.08
CA LEU A 273 9.57 6.01 -14.74
C LEU A 273 9.59 6.25 -13.22
N SER A 274 9.23 5.25 -12.43
CA SER A 274 9.24 5.35 -10.96
C SER A 274 10.66 5.45 -10.43
N LEU A 275 11.63 4.68 -10.96
CA LEU A 275 13.05 4.82 -10.63
C LEU A 275 13.54 6.24 -10.93
N GLN A 276 13.27 6.74 -12.13
CA GLN A 276 13.68 8.08 -12.56
C GLN A 276 13.10 9.17 -11.65
N MET A 277 11.80 9.10 -11.36
CA MET A 277 11.11 10.09 -10.52
C MET A 277 11.58 10.04 -9.06
N THR A 278 11.85 8.86 -8.53
CA THR A 278 12.29 8.70 -7.13
C THR A 278 13.81 8.82 -6.97
N GLN A 279 14.55 8.96 -8.06
CA GLN A 279 16.01 9.01 -8.11
C GLN A 279 16.67 7.81 -7.38
N LEU A 280 15.97 6.68 -7.31
CA LEU A 280 16.51 5.47 -6.74
C LEU A 280 17.43 4.79 -7.75
N PRO A 281 18.56 4.22 -7.30
CA PRO A 281 19.40 3.43 -8.18
C PRO A 281 18.61 2.22 -8.68
N GLU A 282 18.98 1.74 -9.87
CA GLU A 282 18.50 0.44 -10.31
C GLU A 282 19.02 -0.62 -9.33
N ILE A 283 18.10 -1.23 -8.58
CA ILE A 283 18.48 -2.23 -7.58
C ILE A 283 18.79 -3.53 -8.32
N SER A 284 20.03 -4.00 -8.20
CA SER A 284 20.36 -5.40 -8.43
C SER A 284 19.59 -6.23 -7.40
N LEU A 285 18.46 -6.78 -7.85
CA LEU A 285 17.57 -7.62 -7.04
C LEU A 285 18.06 -9.05 -7.01
#